data_AF-A0A6C0M0V9-F1
#
_entry.id   AF-A0A6C0M0V9-F1
#
_cell.length_a   1.000
_cell.length_b   1.000
_cell.length_c   1.000
_cell.angle_alpha   90.00
_cell.angle_beta   90.00
_cell.angle_gamma   90.00
#
_symmetry.space_group_name_H-M   'P 1'
#
loop_
_entity.id
_entity.type
_entity.pdbx_description
1 polymer ?
#
loop_
_entity_poly.entity_id
_entity_poly.type
_entity_poly.pdbx_seq_one_letter_code
_entity_poly.pdbx_strand_id
1 'polypeptide(L)'
;MPHTLAIGNLLSSDQSTLYLDANSGFDVTRPITVFAVATTRLGNTVTFKELAPSALLSNFSIPNKLISDAPFTLTAPTTNSTGAFTYTSSNPAVATVAGSTVTIVAAGTTTITATQAATASYASNSISATFTVLILPTLSNFSIPNKLISDAPFTLTAPTTNSTGAFTYTSSKPAVATVAGSTVTIVAVGTTTITATQAATATHVSNSISATFSVTVPPPLLLNGETIQYNGNAADVPTSSALFIQSDPRGTGSEWFAVVKDGMKSAISAYASETNGPFIPSGQTVPVPFNNIVTTLMTDLSSTFDNKNSFNQPIGSWDTANVTIVYGMFKSASAFNQPIGLWNTANVTTMNQMFTGASAFNQPIGSWNTANVIYMNYMFSGANSFNQPIGSWNTANVIYMNYMFSGANSFNQPIGSWNTANVISMRYMFQGAPFDQPIGSWDTTKVADMDGMFQNAPFNQPVDNWNTAKVTTMAAMFYEATPFNQPIGSWNTANVTNMFATFYATAFNQPIGSWNTANVTNMSSMFQKATVFNQPIGSWNTANVIYMYYMFRQATAFNQPIGSWNTANVIDMNQMFTGATAFNQPISTWNVTLVTSYGAFRTGSALSTENTPSKFL
;
A
#
# COMPACT_ATOMS: atom_id res chain seq x y z
N MET A 1 -22.44 27.15 76.66
CA MET A 1 -23.24 28.38 76.83
C MET A 1 -24.55 28.17 76.08
N PRO A 2 -25.73 28.39 76.67
CA PRO A 2 -26.96 28.34 75.88
C PRO A 2 -27.06 29.64 75.08
N HIS A 3 -27.13 29.52 73.75
CA HIS A 3 -27.46 30.63 72.88
C HIS A 3 -28.91 31.06 73.16
N THR A 4 -29.08 32.19 73.84
CA THR A 4 -30.39 32.81 74.03
C THR A 4 -30.76 33.56 72.76
N LEU A 5 -31.87 33.19 72.13
CA LEU A 5 -32.43 33.92 70.97
C LEU A 5 -33.45 34.96 71.47
N ALA A 6 -33.19 36.25 71.22
CA ALA A 6 -34.13 37.34 71.49
C ALA A 6 -35.07 37.52 70.29
N ILE A 7 -36.38 37.39 70.51
CA ILE A 7 -37.41 37.53 69.49
C ILE A 7 -37.80 39.02 69.39
N GLY A 8 -37.13 39.75 68.51
CA GLY A 8 -37.49 41.12 68.13
C GLY A 8 -37.93 41.16 66.67
N ASN A 9 -39.13 41.69 66.42
CA ASN A 9 -39.84 41.83 65.13
C ASN A 9 -40.67 40.63 64.67
N LEU A 10 -41.66 40.28 65.51
CA LEU A 10 -42.91 39.63 65.07
C LEU A 10 -43.75 40.64 64.27
N LEU A 11 -43.81 40.48 62.95
CA LEU A 11 -44.94 40.93 62.14
C LEU A 11 -45.73 39.69 61.75
N SER A 12 -46.85 39.49 62.42
CA SER A 12 -47.84 38.47 62.07
C SER A 12 -48.55 38.80 60.77
N SER A 13 -48.99 37.77 60.05
CA SER A 13 -50.41 37.67 59.70
C SER A 13 -51.06 36.32 60.07
N ASP A 14 -50.29 35.38 60.63
CA ASP A 14 -50.79 34.10 61.15
C ASP A 14 -49.86 33.66 62.32
N GLN A 15 -50.37 33.66 63.56
CA GLN A 15 -49.63 33.25 64.76
C GLN A 15 -49.92 31.80 65.20
N SER A 16 -49.99 30.85 64.28
CA SER A 16 -50.17 29.43 64.65
C SER A 16 -48.91 28.56 64.53
N THR A 17 -47.86 29.00 63.81
CA THR A 17 -46.73 28.11 63.49
C THR A 17 -45.38 28.85 63.44
N LEU A 18 -44.36 28.29 64.11
CA LEU A 18 -42.96 28.76 64.07
C LEU A 18 -42.13 27.79 63.21
N TYR A 19 -41.42 28.28 62.19
CA TYR A 19 -40.52 27.48 61.36
C TYR A 19 -39.06 27.71 61.77
N LEU A 20 -38.28 26.64 61.93
CA LEU A 20 -36.83 26.69 62.10
C LEU A 20 -36.16 26.17 60.83
N ASP A 21 -35.23 26.95 60.27
CA ASP A 21 -34.46 26.59 59.06
C ASP A 21 -33.38 25.54 59.38
N ALA A 22 -33.32 24.47 58.59
CA ALA A 22 -32.39 23.35 58.71
C ALA A 22 -30.93 23.72 58.36
N ASN A 23 -30.66 24.88 57.76
CA ASN A 23 -29.30 25.33 57.44
C ASN A 23 -28.54 25.96 58.62
N SER A 24 -29.08 25.92 59.84
CA SER A 24 -28.51 26.55 61.04
C SER A 24 -27.45 25.70 61.78
N GLY A 25 -27.01 24.57 61.22
CA GLY A 25 -25.90 23.77 61.76
C GLY A 25 -26.22 22.95 63.02
N PHE A 26 -27.49 22.60 63.24
CA PHE A 26 -27.91 21.76 64.36
C PHE A 26 -27.60 20.27 64.12
N ASP A 27 -26.91 19.63 65.07
CA ASP A 27 -26.79 18.17 65.14
C ASP A 27 -28.09 17.57 65.72
N VAL A 28 -28.89 16.97 64.83
CA VAL A 28 -30.20 16.38 65.14
C VAL A 28 -30.12 15.00 65.80
N THR A 29 -28.91 14.48 66.10
CA THR A 29 -28.74 13.16 66.73
C THR A 29 -28.88 13.17 68.26
N ARG A 30 -29.08 14.35 68.88
CA ARG A 30 -29.30 14.51 70.32
C ARG A 30 -30.63 15.22 70.58
N PRO A 31 -31.37 14.84 71.65
CA PRO A 31 -32.66 15.44 71.94
C PRO A 31 -32.52 16.95 72.24
N ILE A 32 -33.23 17.77 71.47
CA ILE A 32 -33.29 19.22 71.65
C ILE A 32 -34.35 19.51 72.72
N THR A 33 -33.95 20.11 73.85
CA THR A 33 -34.90 20.58 74.86
C THR A 33 -35.14 22.08 74.67
N VAL A 34 -36.34 22.46 74.23
CA VAL A 34 -36.74 23.86 74.07
C VAL A 34 -37.43 24.32 75.36
N PHE A 35 -36.84 25.29 76.07
CA PHE A 35 -37.53 26.00 77.15
C PHE A 35 -38.22 27.25 76.57
N ALA A 36 -39.54 27.20 76.39
CA ALA A 36 -40.34 28.39 76.13
C ALA A 36 -41.12 28.76 77.40
N VAL A 37 -40.82 29.93 77.98
CA VAL A 37 -41.67 30.54 79.01
C VAL A 37 -42.80 31.26 78.29
N ALA A 38 -44.00 30.66 78.29
CA ALA A 38 -45.22 31.33 77.84
C ALA A 38 -45.91 31.95 79.05
N THR A 39 -45.93 33.28 79.15
CA THR A 39 -46.93 33.97 79.99
C THR A 39 -48.24 34.04 79.22
N THR A 40 -49.26 33.34 79.69
CA THR A 40 -50.59 33.29 79.08
C THR A 40 -51.42 34.53 79.43
N ARG A 41 -52.26 34.97 78.49
CA ARG A 41 -53.55 35.60 78.82
C ARG A 41 -54.63 34.84 78.06
N LEU A 42 -55.45 34.09 78.80
CA LEU A 42 -56.57 33.24 78.39
C LEU A 42 -56.24 31.98 77.55
N GLY A 43 -56.29 30.83 78.24
CA GLY A 43 -57.08 29.65 77.82
C GLY A 43 -56.68 28.83 76.59
N ASN A 44 -55.71 29.22 75.77
CA ASN A 44 -55.38 28.48 74.56
C ASN A 44 -54.29 27.42 74.80
N THR A 45 -54.64 26.16 74.56
CA THR A 45 -53.68 25.03 74.50
C THR A 45 -52.78 25.20 73.27
N VAL A 46 -51.47 25.32 73.46
CA VAL A 46 -50.48 25.26 72.37
C VAL A 46 -50.16 23.79 72.12
N THR A 47 -50.64 23.26 71.00
CA THR A 47 -50.39 21.87 70.61
C THR A 47 -49.12 21.80 69.77
N PHE A 48 -48.04 21.25 70.31
CA PHE A 48 -46.86 20.89 69.52
C PHE A 48 -47.15 19.59 68.76
N LYS A 49 -47.20 19.66 67.44
CA LYS A 49 -47.35 18.47 66.59
C LYS A 49 -45.94 18.02 66.19
N GLU A 50 -45.44 16.95 66.77
CA GLU A 50 -44.19 16.32 66.35
C GLU A 50 -44.37 15.81 64.91
N LEU A 51 -43.58 16.35 63.97
CA LEU A 51 -43.53 15.81 62.61
C LEU A 51 -42.79 14.48 62.68
N ALA A 52 -43.48 13.39 62.33
CA ALA A 52 -42.86 12.08 62.24
C ALA A 52 -41.66 12.15 61.27
N PRO A 53 -40.46 11.64 61.64
CA PRO A 53 -39.30 11.66 60.76
C PRO A 53 -39.58 10.90 59.46
N SER A 54 -38.99 11.31 58.33
CA SER A 54 -39.12 10.56 57.06
C SER A 54 -38.35 9.23 57.14
N ALA A 55 -38.89 8.18 56.50
CA ALA A 55 -38.19 6.91 56.39
C ALA A 55 -36.89 7.03 55.59
N LEU A 56 -35.84 6.31 55.98
CA LEU A 56 -34.56 6.25 55.27
C LEU A 56 -34.60 5.18 54.19
N LEU A 57 -34.43 5.54 52.92
CA LEU A 57 -34.50 4.62 51.78
C LEU A 57 -33.15 4.46 51.09
N SER A 58 -32.77 3.23 50.75
CA SER A 58 -31.53 2.93 50.02
C SER A 58 -31.62 1.64 49.19
N ASN A 59 -30.59 1.34 48.39
CA ASN A 59 -30.43 0.10 47.61
C ASN A 59 -31.57 -0.18 46.61
N PHE A 60 -32.00 0.84 45.87
CA PHE A 60 -32.98 0.67 44.79
C PHE A 60 -32.31 0.92 43.44
N SER A 61 -32.14 -0.13 42.66
CA SER A 61 -31.50 -0.09 41.34
C SER A 61 -32.18 -1.07 40.39
N ILE A 62 -32.26 -0.72 39.12
CA ILE A 62 -32.81 -1.58 38.07
C ILE A 62 -31.79 -1.61 36.93
N PRO A 63 -31.27 -2.78 36.52
CA PRO A 63 -30.38 -2.87 35.37
C PRO A 63 -31.16 -2.62 34.06
N ASN A 64 -30.46 -2.17 33.02
CA ASN A 64 -31.03 -2.05 31.69
C ASN A 64 -31.64 -3.39 31.22
N LYS A 65 -32.69 -3.29 30.42
CA LYS A 65 -33.47 -4.43 29.91
C LYS A 65 -33.46 -4.46 28.39
N LEU A 66 -33.70 -5.61 27.81
CA LEU A 66 -34.05 -5.72 26.40
C LEU A 66 -35.58 -5.64 26.23
N ILE A 67 -36.03 -5.15 25.08
CA ILE A 67 -37.47 -5.12 24.76
C ILE A 67 -38.11 -6.52 24.79
N SER A 68 -37.30 -7.57 24.63
CA SER A 68 -37.70 -8.98 24.65
C SER A 68 -37.61 -9.62 26.04
N ASP A 69 -37.17 -8.89 27.06
CA ASP A 69 -37.11 -9.44 28.42
C ASP A 69 -38.52 -9.71 28.94
N ALA A 70 -38.70 -10.87 29.58
CA ALA A 70 -39.94 -11.20 30.26
C ALA A 70 -40.22 -10.20 31.41
N PRO A 71 -41.50 -10.03 31.83
CA PRO A 71 -41.83 -9.24 33.01
C PRO A 71 -40.99 -9.69 34.23
N PHE A 72 -40.51 -8.72 35.00
CA PHE A 72 -39.61 -8.99 36.12
C PHE A 72 -40.13 -8.35 37.41
N THR A 73 -39.81 -8.96 38.54
CA THR A 73 -40.23 -8.48 39.86
C THR A 73 -39.17 -7.56 40.45
N LEU A 74 -39.61 -6.43 41.01
CA LEU A 74 -38.76 -5.47 41.72
C LEU A 74 -38.33 -6.04 43.07
N THR A 75 -37.06 -5.83 43.41
CA THR A 75 -36.58 -5.97 44.78
C THR A 75 -36.90 -4.69 45.53
N ALA A 76 -37.58 -4.78 46.67
CA ALA A 76 -37.97 -3.61 47.45
C ALA A 76 -36.74 -2.85 48.00
N PRO A 77 -36.79 -1.51 48.10
CA PRO A 77 -35.73 -0.73 48.74
C PRO A 77 -35.50 -1.14 50.19
N THR A 78 -34.26 -0.96 50.66
CA THR A 78 -33.95 -1.11 52.09
C THR A 78 -34.50 0.10 52.86
N THR A 79 -35.16 -0.14 54.00
CA THR A 79 -35.85 0.88 54.79
C THR A 79 -35.86 0.57 56.29
N ASN A 80 -35.98 1.60 57.13
CA ASN A 80 -36.19 1.52 58.58
C ASN A 80 -37.66 1.61 59.02
N SER A 81 -38.61 1.68 58.07
CA SER A 81 -40.06 1.75 58.33
C SER A 81 -40.76 0.48 57.85
N THR A 82 -41.88 0.11 58.50
CA THR A 82 -42.72 -1.04 58.12
C THR A 82 -43.80 -0.69 57.09
N GLY A 83 -43.82 0.54 56.58
CA GLY A 83 -44.77 0.96 55.56
C GLY A 83 -44.62 0.15 54.28
N ALA A 84 -45.75 -0.23 53.67
CA ALA A 84 -45.75 -0.95 52.40
C ALA A 84 -45.24 -0.05 51.26
N PHE A 85 -44.60 -0.66 50.25
CA PHE A 85 -44.18 0.02 49.03
C PHE A 85 -45.24 -0.04 47.95
N THR A 86 -45.48 1.10 47.32
CA THR A 86 -46.15 1.20 46.02
C THR A 86 -45.16 1.69 44.97
N TYR A 87 -45.37 1.28 43.71
CA TYR A 87 -44.47 1.58 42.61
C TYR A 87 -45.21 2.31 41.51
N THR A 88 -44.58 3.31 40.93
CA THR A 88 -45.08 4.03 39.76
C THR A 88 -43.99 4.10 38.70
N SER A 89 -44.38 4.06 37.44
CA SER A 89 -43.48 4.28 36.30
C SER A 89 -43.67 5.71 35.80
N SER A 90 -42.56 6.43 35.61
CA SER A 90 -42.59 7.78 35.04
C SER A 90 -42.99 7.76 33.56
N ASN A 91 -42.82 6.62 32.88
CA ASN A 91 -43.20 6.44 31.48
C ASN A 91 -43.80 5.04 31.25
N PRO A 92 -45.12 4.89 31.43
CA PRO A 92 -45.84 3.65 31.17
C PRO A 92 -45.75 3.14 29.73
N ALA A 93 -45.44 4.00 28.75
CA ALA A 93 -45.25 3.58 27.37
C ALA A 93 -43.93 2.80 27.16
N VAL A 94 -42.96 2.94 28.08
CA VAL A 94 -41.70 2.18 28.07
C VAL A 94 -41.80 0.95 28.96
N ALA A 95 -42.29 1.12 30.19
CA ALA A 95 -42.58 0.00 31.09
C ALA A 95 -43.74 0.33 32.04
N THR A 96 -44.64 -0.61 32.22
CA THR A 96 -45.74 -0.52 33.20
C THR A 96 -45.35 -1.26 34.48
N VAL A 97 -45.96 -0.89 35.60
CA VAL A 97 -45.76 -1.56 36.89
C VAL A 97 -47.10 -1.89 37.52
N ALA A 98 -47.29 -3.15 37.90
CA ALA A 98 -48.48 -3.66 38.58
C ALA A 98 -48.03 -4.45 39.82
N GLY A 99 -48.40 -3.96 41.01
CA GLY A 99 -47.79 -4.45 42.25
C GLY A 99 -46.28 -4.17 42.25
N SER A 100 -45.47 -5.21 42.38
CA SER A 100 -44.00 -5.15 42.23
C SER A 100 -43.50 -5.68 40.88
N THR A 101 -44.38 -6.09 39.96
CA THR A 101 -43.98 -6.64 38.66
C THR A 101 -43.93 -5.52 37.63
N VAL A 102 -42.79 -5.39 36.97
CA VAL A 102 -42.58 -4.48 35.83
C VAL A 102 -42.72 -5.26 34.53
N THR A 103 -43.55 -4.76 33.63
CA THR A 103 -43.74 -5.29 32.28
C THR A 103 -43.16 -4.30 31.28
N ILE A 104 -42.24 -4.76 30.44
CA ILE A 104 -41.64 -3.97 29.36
C ILE A 104 -42.66 -3.80 28.23
N VAL A 105 -42.77 -2.57 27.71
CA VAL A 105 -43.73 -2.19 26.65
C VAL A 105 -43.02 -1.75 25.39
N ALA A 106 -42.04 -0.84 25.49
CA ALA A 106 -41.30 -0.33 24.34
C ALA A 106 -39.86 0.07 24.71
N ALA A 107 -39.02 0.23 23.70
CA ALA A 107 -37.68 0.77 23.87
C ALA A 107 -37.73 2.23 24.35
N GLY A 108 -36.82 2.60 25.25
CA GLY A 108 -36.76 3.94 25.84
C GLY A 108 -36.28 3.93 27.28
N THR A 109 -36.24 5.09 27.90
CA THR A 109 -35.82 5.24 29.30
C THR A 109 -37.03 5.53 30.18
N THR A 110 -37.11 4.86 31.32
CA THR A 110 -38.13 5.13 32.34
C THR A 110 -37.52 5.06 33.72
N THR A 111 -38.17 5.74 34.67
CA THR A 111 -37.80 5.73 36.07
C THR A 111 -38.94 5.08 36.85
N ILE A 112 -38.63 4.05 37.62
CA ILE A 112 -39.56 3.51 38.61
C ILE A 112 -39.33 4.26 39.92
N THR A 113 -40.41 4.74 40.53
CA THR A 113 -40.39 5.35 41.86
C THR A 113 -41.08 4.43 42.85
N ALA A 114 -40.32 3.97 43.85
CA ALA A 114 -40.83 3.24 44.99
C ALA A 114 -41.21 4.24 46.08
N THR A 115 -42.50 4.30 46.44
CA THR A 115 -43.01 5.17 47.51
C THR A 115 -43.37 4.32 48.70
N GLN A 116 -42.72 4.58 49.84
CA GLN A 116 -43.07 3.94 51.10
C GLN A 116 -44.20 4.71 51.78
N ALA A 117 -45.29 4.02 52.13
CA ALA A 117 -46.42 4.62 52.83
C ALA A 117 -46.02 5.12 54.23
N ALA A 118 -46.68 6.20 54.68
CA ALA A 118 -46.52 6.69 56.05
C ALA A 118 -47.03 5.66 57.07
N THR A 119 -46.39 5.62 58.23
CA THR A 119 -46.83 4.86 59.42
C THR A 119 -47.02 5.81 60.58
N ALA A 120 -47.45 5.31 61.75
CA ALA A 120 -47.52 6.13 62.95
C ALA A 120 -46.17 6.73 63.37
N SER A 121 -45.05 6.09 63.00
CA SER A 121 -43.69 6.49 63.41
C SER A 121 -42.89 7.20 62.33
N TYR A 122 -43.29 7.11 61.05
CA TYR A 122 -42.55 7.70 59.94
C TYR A 122 -43.47 8.31 58.88
N ALA A 123 -43.10 9.50 58.39
CA ALA A 123 -43.72 10.10 57.21
C ALA A 123 -43.35 9.32 55.94
N SER A 124 -44.19 9.42 54.89
CA SER A 124 -43.90 8.79 53.60
C SER A 124 -42.62 9.32 52.97
N ASN A 125 -41.88 8.47 52.28
CA ASN A 125 -40.71 8.88 51.49
C ASN A 125 -40.63 8.05 50.19
N SER A 126 -39.83 8.50 49.22
CA SER A 126 -39.66 7.79 47.94
C SER A 126 -38.19 7.70 47.50
N ILE A 127 -37.90 6.67 46.70
CA ILE A 127 -36.62 6.47 46.03
C ILE A 127 -36.89 6.00 44.60
N SER A 128 -36.03 6.40 43.67
CA SER A 128 -36.23 6.16 42.24
C SER A 128 -35.03 5.45 41.62
N ALA A 129 -35.30 4.59 40.64
CA ALA A 129 -34.30 3.91 39.83
C ALA A 129 -34.64 4.07 38.35
N THR A 130 -33.72 4.65 37.59
CA THR A 130 -33.83 4.82 36.14
C THR A 130 -33.18 3.64 35.44
N PHE A 131 -33.86 3.09 34.43
CA PHE A 131 -33.28 2.08 33.55
C PHE A 131 -33.74 2.32 32.11
N THR A 132 -32.97 1.77 31.17
CA THR A 132 -33.28 1.85 29.75
C THR A 132 -33.65 0.47 29.22
N VAL A 133 -34.72 0.44 28.43
CA VAL A 133 -35.11 -0.68 27.59
C VAL A 133 -34.45 -0.51 26.23
N LEU A 134 -33.54 -1.41 25.90
CA LEU A 134 -32.74 -1.42 24.69
C LEU A 134 -33.32 -2.43 23.67
N ILE A 135 -33.04 -2.19 22.40
CA ILE A 135 -33.36 -3.08 21.29
C ILE A 135 -32.09 -3.65 20.67
N LEU A 136 -32.17 -4.90 20.20
CA LEU A 136 -31.12 -5.48 19.37
C LEU A 136 -31.24 -4.89 17.96
N PRO A 137 -30.19 -4.24 17.40
CA PRO A 137 -30.24 -3.75 16.03
C PRO A 137 -30.54 -4.87 15.04
N THR A 138 -31.42 -4.58 14.09
CA THR A 138 -31.65 -5.47 12.93
C THR A 138 -30.58 -5.17 11.89
N LEU A 139 -29.68 -6.12 11.63
CA LEU A 139 -28.62 -5.98 10.64
C LEU A 139 -28.95 -6.81 9.40
N SER A 140 -28.83 -6.21 8.21
CA SER A 140 -29.06 -6.89 6.94
C SER A 140 -28.21 -6.29 5.81
N ASN A 141 -28.27 -6.91 4.63
CA ASN A 141 -27.60 -6.44 3.41
C ASN A 141 -26.07 -6.26 3.54
N PHE A 142 -25.41 -7.11 4.32
CA PHE A 142 -23.96 -7.17 4.37
C PHE A 142 -23.45 -8.35 3.54
N SER A 143 -22.94 -8.05 2.35
CA SER A 143 -22.34 -9.04 1.46
C SER A 143 -21.07 -8.47 0.85
N ILE A 144 -20.12 -9.36 0.59
CA ILE A 144 -18.87 -9.04 -0.09
C ILE A 144 -18.76 -10.03 -1.25
N PRO A 145 -18.75 -9.56 -2.51
CA PRO A 145 -18.49 -10.44 -3.63
C PRO A 145 -17.10 -11.07 -3.52
N ASN A 146 -16.94 -12.29 -4.03
CA ASN A 146 -15.62 -12.90 -4.21
C ASN A 146 -14.69 -11.96 -4.99
N LYS A 147 -13.40 -12.03 -4.68
CA LYS A 147 -12.35 -11.15 -5.17
C LYS A 147 -11.26 -11.92 -5.88
N LEU A 148 -10.52 -11.22 -6.72
CA LEU A 148 -9.29 -11.72 -7.32
C LEU A 148 -8.07 -11.24 -6.51
N ILE A 149 -6.98 -12.01 -6.53
CA ILE A 149 -5.72 -11.60 -5.90
C ILE A 149 -5.18 -10.27 -6.45
N SER A 150 -5.57 -9.94 -7.69
CA SER A 150 -5.23 -8.71 -8.40
C SER A 150 -6.16 -7.52 -8.12
N ASP A 151 -7.25 -7.72 -7.37
CA ASP A 151 -8.20 -6.64 -7.13
C ASP A 151 -7.57 -5.54 -6.29
N ALA A 152 -7.72 -4.29 -6.73
CA ALA A 152 -7.31 -3.13 -5.95
C ALA A 152 -8.04 -3.08 -4.60
N PRO A 153 -7.49 -2.40 -3.57
CA PRO A 153 -8.19 -2.19 -2.31
C PRO A 153 -9.57 -1.60 -2.54
N PHE A 154 -10.57 -2.09 -1.82
CA PHE A 154 -11.97 -1.71 -2.01
C PHE A 154 -12.62 -1.28 -0.70
N THR A 155 -13.59 -0.38 -0.80
CA THR A 155 -14.33 0.13 0.36
C THR A 155 -15.58 -0.71 0.60
N LEU A 156 -15.83 -1.05 1.86
CA LEU A 156 -17.03 -1.77 2.28
C LEU A 156 -18.26 -0.85 2.27
N THR A 157 -19.38 -1.38 1.77
CA THR A 157 -20.69 -0.79 2.00
C THR A 157 -21.19 -1.22 3.38
N ALA A 158 -21.56 -0.26 4.23
CA ALA A 158 -22.04 -0.55 5.57
C ALA A 158 -23.36 -1.37 5.53
N PRO A 159 -23.58 -2.31 6.48
CA PRO A 159 -24.85 -3.01 6.60
C PRO A 159 -26.05 -2.06 6.77
N THR A 160 -27.22 -2.49 6.31
CA THR A 160 -28.49 -1.81 6.62
C THR A 160 -28.85 -2.09 8.08
N THR A 161 -29.28 -1.05 8.79
CA THR A 161 -29.56 -1.11 10.23
C THR A 161 -30.60 -0.07 10.65
N ASN A 162 -31.30 -0.35 11.74
CA ASN A 162 -32.23 0.57 12.41
C ASN A 162 -31.59 1.36 13.58
N SER A 163 -30.28 1.21 13.80
CA SER A 163 -29.51 1.92 14.83
C SER A 163 -28.55 2.94 14.21
N THR A 164 -28.25 4.01 14.94
CA THR A 164 -27.28 5.04 14.54
C THR A 164 -25.84 4.75 14.96
N GLY A 165 -25.58 3.57 15.54
CA GLY A 165 -24.25 3.16 15.97
C GLY A 165 -23.28 3.06 14.78
N ALA A 166 -22.05 3.54 14.97
CA ALA A 166 -21.00 3.43 13.96
C ALA A 166 -20.55 1.98 13.77
N PHE A 167 -20.12 1.64 12.55
CA PHE A 167 -19.57 0.32 12.23
C PHE A 167 -18.04 0.30 12.39
N THR A 168 -17.55 -0.80 12.94
CA THR A 168 -16.14 -1.20 12.90
C THR A 168 -16.02 -2.55 12.20
N TYR A 169 -14.87 -2.79 11.55
CA TYR A 169 -14.65 -3.97 10.73
C TYR A 169 -13.42 -4.73 11.19
N THR A 170 -13.51 -6.06 11.16
CA THR A 170 -12.38 -6.96 11.46
C THR A 170 -12.34 -8.10 10.44
N SER A 171 -11.13 -8.50 10.04
CA SER A 171 -10.90 -9.69 9.20
C SER A 171 -10.56 -10.89 10.06
N SER A 172 -11.19 -12.04 9.79
CA SER A 172 -10.88 -13.30 10.47
C SER A 172 -9.51 -13.89 10.05
N LYS A 173 -9.00 -13.50 8.87
CA LYS A 173 -7.69 -13.93 8.35
C LYS A 173 -6.97 -12.77 7.66
N PRO A 174 -6.23 -11.94 8.42
CA PRO A 174 -5.46 -10.81 7.89
C PRO A 174 -4.44 -11.21 6.81
N ALA A 175 -3.94 -12.45 6.83
CA ALA A 175 -3.06 -12.99 5.80
C ALA A 175 -3.73 -13.15 4.41
N VAL A 176 -5.07 -13.18 4.34
CA VAL A 176 -5.84 -13.22 3.08
C VAL A 176 -6.32 -11.81 2.70
N ALA A 177 -6.88 -11.07 3.66
CA ALA A 177 -7.23 -9.67 3.47
C ALA A 177 -7.16 -8.90 4.80
N THR A 178 -6.56 -7.72 4.79
CA THR A 178 -6.54 -6.78 5.92
C THR A 178 -7.66 -5.76 5.79
N VAL A 179 -8.06 -5.14 6.89
CA VAL A 179 -9.04 -4.05 6.89
C VAL A 179 -8.53 -2.88 7.72
N ALA A 180 -8.58 -1.68 7.17
CA ALA A 180 -8.24 -0.43 7.84
C ALA A 180 -9.37 0.57 7.62
N GLY A 181 -10.05 0.98 8.70
CA GLY A 181 -11.31 1.69 8.58
C GLY A 181 -12.34 0.82 7.85
N SER A 182 -12.85 1.30 6.71
CA SER A 182 -13.74 0.54 5.82
C SER A 182 -13.05 0.01 4.56
N THR A 183 -11.74 0.23 4.40
CA THR A 183 -10.98 -0.21 3.23
C THR A 183 -10.39 -1.60 3.48
N VAL A 184 -10.68 -2.53 2.59
CA VAL A 184 -10.13 -3.88 2.57
C VAL A 184 -8.98 -3.93 1.57
N THR A 185 -7.83 -4.46 1.98
CA THR A 185 -6.67 -4.72 1.12
C THR A 185 -6.45 -6.23 1.01
N ILE A 186 -6.44 -6.74 -0.21
CA ILE A 186 -6.16 -8.15 -0.51
C ILE A 186 -4.67 -8.44 -0.29
N VAL A 187 -4.36 -9.59 0.34
CA VAL A 187 -2.99 -9.98 0.70
C VAL A 187 -2.59 -11.32 0.04
N ALA A 188 -3.47 -12.32 0.07
CA ALA A 188 -3.19 -13.65 -0.48
C ALA A 188 -4.48 -14.37 -0.91
N VAL A 189 -4.33 -15.44 -1.70
CA VAL A 189 -5.43 -16.33 -2.05
C VAL A 189 -5.96 -17.07 -0.82
N GLY A 190 -7.26 -17.34 -0.81
CA GLY A 190 -7.93 -18.07 0.26
C GLY A 190 -9.27 -17.46 0.63
N THR A 191 -9.91 -18.01 1.64
CA THR A 191 -11.20 -17.53 2.13
C THR A 191 -11.01 -16.76 3.43
N THR A 192 -11.71 -15.63 3.57
CA THR A 192 -11.76 -14.85 4.80
C THR A 192 -13.17 -14.32 5.05
N THR A 193 -13.44 -13.93 6.29
CA THR A 193 -14.71 -13.36 6.72
C THR A 193 -14.45 -11.98 7.30
N ILE A 194 -15.16 -10.97 6.78
CA ILE A 194 -15.20 -9.66 7.42
C ILE A 194 -16.41 -9.63 8.34
N THR A 195 -16.21 -9.17 9.57
CA THR A 195 -17.29 -8.94 10.54
C THR A 195 -17.47 -7.44 10.71
N ALA A 196 -18.68 -6.95 10.44
CA ALA A 196 -19.11 -5.59 10.73
C ALA A 196 -19.80 -5.56 12.09
N THR A 197 -19.23 -4.84 13.05
CA THR A 197 -19.79 -4.69 14.40
C THR A 197 -20.37 -3.29 14.54
N GLN A 198 -21.67 -3.22 14.77
CA GLN A 198 -22.36 -1.97 15.08
C GLN A 198 -22.23 -1.66 16.57
N ALA A 199 -21.70 -0.46 16.90
CA ALA A 199 -21.59 0.00 18.27
C ALA A 199 -22.97 0.18 18.94
N ALA A 200 -23.01 -0.01 20.27
CA ALA A 200 -24.20 0.29 21.06
C ALA A 200 -24.52 1.80 21.03
N THR A 201 -25.79 2.13 21.19
CA THR A 201 -26.30 3.50 21.32
C THR A 201 -27.17 3.62 22.57
N ALA A 202 -27.72 4.80 22.83
CA ALA A 202 -28.64 5.00 23.96
C ALA A 202 -29.90 4.12 23.90
N THR A 203 -30.30 3.64 22.72
CA THR A 203 -31.52 2.84 22.54
C THR A 203 -31.26 1.43 22.03
N HIS A 204 -30.04 1.12 21.58
CA HIS A 204 -29.69 -0.19 21.04
C HIS A 204 -28.44 -0.78 21.68
N VAL A 205 -28.44 -2.10 21.89
CA VAL A 205 -27.21 -2.83 22.21
C VAL A 205 -26.32 -3.00 20.96
N SER A 206 -25.07 -3.41 21.12
CA SER A 206 -24.22 -3.76 19.99
C SER A 206 -24.70 -5.04 19.32
N ASN A 207 -24.56 -5.12 17.99
CA ASN A 207 -24.80 -6.34 17.23
C ASN A 207 -23.80 -6.43 16.07
N SER A 208 -23.61 -7.62 15.49
CA SER A 208 -22.68 -7.86 14.39
C SER A 208 -23.29 -8.68 13.27
N ILE A 209 -22.82 -8.44 12.05
CA ILE A 209 -23.12 -9.24 10.87
C ILE A 209 -21.81 -9.52 10.12
N SER A 210 -21.71 -10.69 9.50
CA SER A 210 -20.48 -11.13 8.83
C SER A 210 -20.75 -11.48 7.37
N ALA A 211 -19.77 -11.22 6.52
CA ALA A 211 -19.76 -11.60 5.12
C ALA A 211 -18.46 -12.35 4.81
N THR A 212 -18.60 -13.56 4.27
CA THR A 212 -17.49 -14.40 3.83
C THR A 212 -17.31 -14.23 2.32
N PHE A 213 -16.06 -14.07 1.89
CA PHE A 213 -15.70 -14.04 0.49
C PHE A 213 -14.41 -14.82 0.26
N SER A 214 -14.25 -15.37 -0.94
CA SER A 214 -12.99 -15.95 -1.37
C SER A 214 -12.18 -14.95 -2.18
N VAL A 215 -10.88 -14.92 -1.93
CA VAL A 215 -9.88 -14.36 -2.82
C VAL A 215 -9.35 -15.52 -3.66
N THR A 216 -9.72 -15.54 -4.92
CA THR A 216 -9.19 -16.52 -5.85
C THR A 216 -8.18 -15.85 -6.77
N VAL A 217 -7.42 -16.66 -7.46
CA VAL A 217 -6.81 -16.25 -8.72
C VAL A 217 -7.90 -16.22 -9.80
N PRO A 218 -7.79 -15.37 -10.84
CA PRO A 218 -8.73 -15.39 -11.95
C PRO A 218 -8.80 -16.82 -12.47
N PRO A 219 -9.98 -17.43 -12.61
CA PRO A 219 -10.05 -18.81 -13.03
C PRO A 219 -9.45 -18.91 -14.44
N PRO A 220 -8.40 -19.72 -14.64
CA PRO A 220 -8.21 -20.38 -15.91
C PRO A 220 -9.42 -21.28 -16.19
N LEU A 221 -9.55 -21.74 -17.44
CA LEU A 221 -10.34 -22.95 -17.66
C LEU A 221 -9.64 -24.10 -16.96
N LEU A 222 -10.24 -24.50 -15.85
CA LEU A 222 -9.79 -25.54 -14.97
C LEU A 222 -10.87 -26.61 -14.90
N LEU A 223 -10.46 -27.87 -14.76
CA LEU A 223 -11.28 -28.88 -14.11
C LEU A 223 -10.92 -28.87 -12.63
N ASN A 224 -11.86 -28.54 -11.73
CA ASN A 224 -11.67 -28.65 -10.27
C ASN A 224 -10.44 -27.95 -9.65
N GLY A 225 -9.85 -26.95 -10.30
CA GLY A 225 -8.62 -26.31 -9.81
C GLY A 225 -7.36 -26.62 -10.63
N GLU A 226 -7.43 -27.54 -11.60
CA GLU A 226 -6.28 -28.04 -12.36
C GLU A 226 -6.36 -27.68 -13.86
N THR A 227 -5.21 -27.30 -14.43
CA THR A 227 -5.05 -27.04 -15.87
C THR A 227 -5.32 -28.32 -16.67
N ILE A 228 -5.93 -28.21 -17.85
CA ILE A 228 -6.21 -29.36 -18.70
C ILE A 228 -4.89 -29.92 -19.25
N GLN A 229 -4.64 -31.21 -19.00
CA GLN A 229 -3.42 -31.90 -19.43
C GLN A 229 -3.68 -33.04 -20.41
N TYR A 230 -2.72 -33.28 -21.30
CA TYR A 230 -2.68 -34.50 -22.12
C TYR A 230 -1.81 -35.57 -21.44
N ASN A 231 -2.44 -36.67 -21.01
CA ASN A 231 -1.79 -37.78 -20.30
C ASN A 231 -1.49 -39.00 -21.20
N GLY A 232 -1.69 -38.87 -22.51
CA GLY A 232 -1.40 -39.93 -23.47
C GLY A 232 0.08 -40.00 -23.84
N ASN A 233 0.43 -40.95 -24.70
CA ASN A 233 1.79 -41.05 -25.21
C ASN A 233 2.10 -39.85 -26.11
N ALA A 234 3.15 -39.10 -25.76
CA ALA A 234 3.56 -37.92 -26.51
C ALA A 234 3.96 -38.27 -27.96
N ALA A 235 4.45 -39.48 -28.24
CA ALA A 235 4.81 -39.91 -29.59
C ALA A 235 3.61 -39.95 -30.56
N ASP A 236 2.40 -40.04 -30.04
CA ASP A 236 1.16 -40.13 -30.83
C ASP A 236 0.70 -38.75 -31.34
N VAL A 237 1.24 -37.66 -30.78
CA VAL A 237 0.93 -36.30 -31.23
C VAL A 237 1.87 -35.92 -32.37
N PRO A 238 1.37 -35.58 -33.57
CA PRO A 238 2.21 -35.16 -34.68
C PRO A 238 3.03 -33.90 -34.36
N THR A 239 4.16 -33.71 -35.05
CA THR A 239 5.03 -32.56 -34.80
C THR A 239 4.51 -31.25 -35.40
N SER A 240 3.72 -31.33 -36.48
CA SER A 240 3.26 -30.17 -37.27
C SER A 240 1.74 -30.02 -37.34
N SER A 241 0.97 -30.92 -36.73
CA SER A 241 -0.49 -30.84 -36.65
C SER A 241 -1.01 -31.31 -35.30
N ALA A 242 -2.08 -30.67 -34.82
CA ALA A 242 -2.65 -31.01 -33.53
C ALA A 242 -3.25 -32.42 -33.52
N LEU A 243 -3.12 -33.11 -32.39
CA LEU A 243 -3.96 -34.26 -32.09
C LEU A 243 -5.28 -33.76 -31.49
N PHE A 244 -6.39 -34.11 -32.12
CA PHE A 244 -7.71 -33.75 -31.62
C PHE A 244 -8.27 -34.84 -30.71
N ILE A 245 -8.69 -34.44 -29.52
CA ILE A 245 -9.31 -35.33 -28.55
C ILE A 245 -10.64 -34.75 -28.08
N GLN A 246 -11.57 -35.63 -27.74
CA GLN A 246 -12.79 -35.27 -27.05
C GLN A 246 -12.67 -35.58 -25.56
N SER A 247 -13.09 -34.66 -24.71
CA SER A 247 -13.16 -34.86 -23.27
C SER A 247 -14.23 -33.95 -22.67
N ASP A 248 -14.69 -34.26 -21.46
CA ASP A 248 -15.60 -33.40 -20.69
C ASP A 248 -14.93 -32.96 -19.38
N PRO A 249 -13.84 -32.16 -19.45
CA PRO A 249 -13.15 -31.70 -18.26
C PRO A 249 -13.91 -30.56 -17.56
N ARG A 250 -15.11 -30.20 -18.01
CA ARG A 250 -15.91 -29.13 -17.40
C ARG A 250 -17.22 -29.64 -16.80
N GLY A 251 -17.56 -30.91 -17.02
CA GLY A 251 -18.85 -31.49 -16.63
C GLY A 251 -20.04 -30.88 -17.37
N THR A 252 -19.78 -30.25 -18.53
CA THR A 252 -20.77 -29.54 -19.35
C THR A 252 -21.05 -30.27 -20.67
N GLY A 253 -20.47 -31.45 -20.87
CA GLY A 253 -20.56 -32.24 -22.08
C GLY A 253 -19.22 -32.38 -22.81
N SER A 254 -19.16 -33.31 -23.76
CA SER A 254 -17.96 -33.60 -24.55
C SER A 254 -17.57 -32.43 -25.45
N GLU A 255 -16.32 -32.00 -25.36
CA GLU A 255 -15.75 -30.89 -26.10
C GLU A 255 -14.47 -31.31 -26.83
N TRP A 256 -14.18 -30.63 -27.94
CA TRP A 256 -12.95 -30.86 -28.68
C TRP A 256 -11.78 -30.04 -28.10
N PHE A 257 -10.63 -30.69 -28.01
CA PHE A 257 -9.34 -30.10 -27.62
C PHE A 257 -8.30 -30.35 -28.70
N ALA A 258 -7.37 -29.40 -28.86
CA ALA A 258 -6.21 -29.54 -29.74
C ALA A 258 -4.95 -29.68 -28.89
N VAL A 259 -4.37 -30.87 -28.86
CA VAL A 259 -3.09 -31.13 -28.20
C VAL A 259 -1.96 -30.73 -29.15
N VAL A 260 -1.10 -29.82 -28.70
CA VAL A 260 -0.07 -29.18 -29.53
C VAL A 260 1.36 -29.48 -29.06
N LYS A 261 2.32 -29.30 -29.96
CA LYS A 261 3.78 -29.38 -29.74
C LYS A 261 4.49 -28.15 -30.31
N ASP A 262 5.77 -28.01 -29.98
CA ASP A 262 6.60 -26.84 -30.34
C ASP A 262 6.52 -26.43 -31.81
N GLY A 263 6.41 -27.40 -32.73
CA GLY A 263 6.28 -27.15 -34.17
C GLY A 263 5.00 -26.41 -34.59
N MET A 264 4.05 -26.20 -33.67
CA MET A 264 2.75 -25.57 -33.93
C MET A 264 2.65 -24.12 -33.43
N LYS A 265 3.73 -23.52 -32.91
CA LYS A 265 3.74 -22.11 -32.46
C LYS A 265 3.16 -21.15 -33.50
N SER A 266 3.53 -21.31 -34.78
CA SER A 266 3.02 -20.47 -35.86
C SER A 266 1.51 -20.63 -36.06
N ALA A 267 0.97 -21.84 -35.90
CA ALA A 267 -0.47 -22.08 -35.99
C ALA A 267 -1.22 -21.45 -34.80
N ILE A 268 -0.66 -21.55 -33.59
CA ILE A 268 -1.19 -20.87 -32.40
C ILE A 268 -1.19 -19.34 -32.61
N SER A 269 -0.08 -18.80 -33.11
CA SER A 269 0.09 -17.38 -33.42
C SER A 269 -0.89 -16.88 -34.49
N ALA A 270 -1.12 -17.68 -35.53
CA ALA A 270 -2.09 -17.37 -36.57
C ALA A 270 -3.51 -17.35 -36.02
N TYR A 271 -3.87 -18.34 -35.18
CA TYR A 271 -5.17 -18.37 -34.52
C TYR A 271 -5.40 -17.15 -33.62
N ALA A 272 -4.36 -16.68 -32.95
CA ALA A 272 -4.41 -15.47 -32.15
C ALA A 272 -4.69 -14.18 -32.95
N SER A 273 -4.47 -14.18 -34.28
CA SER A 273 -4.65 -13.02 -35.17
C SER A 273 -5.86 -13.09 -36.10
N GLU A 274 -6.54 -14.23 -36.25
CA GLU A 274 -7.60 -14.44 -37.26
C GLU A 274 -8.84 -15.16 -36.70
N THR A 275 -10.00 -14.98 -37.34
CA THR A 275 -11.28 -15.62 -36.97
C THR A 275 -11.38 -17.10 -37.38
N ASN A 276 -10.60 -17.56 -38.36
CA ASN A 276 -10.58 -18.97 -38.79
C ASN A 276 -9.37 -19.70 -38.21
N GLY A 277 -9.52 -20.25 -37.01
CA GLY A 277 -8.46 -21.00 -36.34
C GLY A 277 -8.03 -22.25 -37.12
N PRO A 278 -6.72 -22.61 -37.14
CA PRO A 278 -6.19 -23.76 -37.88
C PRO A 278 -6.51 -25.10 -37.21
N PHE A 279 -7.09 -25.10 -36.00
CA PHE A 279 -7.34 -26.29 -35.21
C PHE A 279 -8.79 -26.77 -35.35
N ILE A 280 -9.14 -27.28 -36.53
CA ILE A 280 -10.47 -27.84 -36.83
C ILE A 280 -10.38 -29.38 -36.82
N PRO A 281 -11.09 -30.07 -35.90
CA PRO A 281 -11.13 -31.53 -35.90
C PRO A 281 -11.72 -32.09 -37.19
N SER A 282 -11.31 -33.30 -37.58
CA SER A 282 -11.83 -33.97 -38.78
C SER A 282 -13.35 -34.11 -38.72
N GLY A 283 -14.04 -33.65 -39.77
CA GLY A 283 -15.51 -33.68 -39.85
C GLY A 283 -16.22 -32.54 -39.10
N GLN A 284 -15.49 -31.58 -38.52
CA GLN A 284 -16.05 -30.36 -37.93
C GLN A 284 -15.88 -29.17 -38.86
N THR A 285 -16.71 -28.14 -38.68
CA THR A 285 -16.65 -26.87 -39.42
C THR A 285 -16.21 -25.69 -38.56
N VAL A 286 -16.15 -25.89 -37.24
CA VAL A 286 -15.78 -24.88 -36.24
C VAL A 286 -14.45 -25.30 -35.60
N PRO A 287 -13.47 -24.40 -35.45
CA PRO A 287 -12.23 -24.71 -34.75
C PRO A 287 -12.50 -24.98 -33.26
N VAL A 288 -11.61 -25.74 -32.63
CA VAL A 288 -11.63 -25.83 -31.16
C VAL A 288 -11.44 -24.41 -30.58
N PRO A 289 -12.15 -24.05 -29.51
CA PRO A 289 -11.93 -22.78 -28.84
C PRO A 289 -10.45 -22.52 -28.54
N PHE A 290 -9.98 -21.27 -28.64
CA PHE A 290 -8.56 -20.92 -28.40
C PHE A 290 -8.05 -21.38 -27.02
N ASN A 291 -8.95 -21.40 -26.06
CA ASN A 291 -8.72 -21.77 -24.69
C ASN A 291 -8.83 -23.30 -24.43
N ASN A 292 -9.14 -24.08 -25.47
CA ASN A 292 -9.09 -25.55 -25.52
C ASN A 292 -7.79 -26.07 -26.20
N ILE A 293 -6.80 -25.20 -26.42
CA ILE A 293 -5.46 -25.63 -26.84
C ILE A 293 -4.74 -26.21 -25.62
N VAL A 294 -4.28 -27.46 -25.72
CA VAL A 294 -3.61 -28.19 -24.65
C VAL A 294 -2.10 -28.14 -24.86
N THR A 295 -1.41 -27.40 -23.99
CA THR A 295 0.02 -27.06 -24.13
C THR A 295 0.97 -27.94 -23.33
N THR A 296 0.50 -29.02 -22.72
CA THR A 296 1.30 -29.92 -21.86
C THR A 296 2.59 -30.42 -22.53
N LEU A 297 2.62 -30.56 -23.85
CA LEU A 297 3.80 -31.04 -24.58
C LEU A 297 4.70 -29.91 -25.12
N MET A 298 4.36 -28.65 -24.86
CA MET A 298 5.18 -27.50 -25.27
C MET A 298 6.36 -27.36 -24.33
N THR A 299 7.55 -27.22 -24.91
CA THR A 299 8.78 -26.88 -24.17
C THR A 299 9.29 -25.48 -24.52
N ASP A 300 8.85 -24.94 -25.65
CA ASP A 300 9.28 -23.67 -26.18
C ASP A 300 8.07 -22.84 -26.67
N LEU A 301 7.81 -21.72 -26.00
CA LEU A 301 6.79 -20.72 -26.36
C LEU A 301 7.38 -19.44 -26.97
N SER A 302 8.66 -19.46 -27.34
CA SER A 302 9.35 -18.28 -27.87
C SER A 302 8.64 -17.65 -29.06
N SER A 303 8.54 -16.32 -29.03
CA SER A 303 7.97 -15.47 -30.07
C SER A 303 6.55 -15.84 -30.53
N THR A 304 5.81 -16.66 -29.78
CA THR A 304 4.49 -17.15 -30.20
C THR A 304 3.52 -16.00 -30.50
N PHE A 305 3.59 -14.89 -29.77
CA PHE A 305 2.74 -13.72 -29.98
C PHE A 305 3.54 -12.43 -30.27
N ASP A 306 4.74 -12.58 -30.85
CA ASP A 306 5.57 -11.44 -31.25
C ASP A 306 4.84 -10.59 -32.32
N ASN A 307 4.81 -9.27 -32.12
CA ASN A 307 4.13 -8.27 -32.94
C ASN A 307 2.62 -8.49 -33.11
N LYS A 308 1.98 -9.23 -32.19
CA LYS A 308 0.52 -9.38 -32.15
C LYS A 308 -0.10 -8.26 -31.31
N ASN A 309 -0.09 -7.04 -31.83
CA ASN A 309 -0.49 -5.83 -31.09
C ASN A 309 -1.89 -5.90 -30.45
N SER A 310 -2.84 -6.59 -31.07
CA SER A 310 -4.21 -6.76 -30.56
C SER A 310 -4.43 -8.02 -29.73
N PHE A 311 -3.39 -8.85 -29.54
CA PHE A 311 -3.52 -10.11 -28.84
C PHE A 311 -3.82 -9.90 -27.35
N ASN A 312 -4.95 -10.47 -26.92
CA ASN A 312 -5.36 -10.47 -25.52
C ASN A 312 -6.25 -11.69 -25.21
N GLN A 313 -6.03 -12.83 -25.89
CA GLN A 313 -6.84 -14.04 -25.74
C GLN A 313 -6.50 -14.76 -24.43
N PRO A 314 -7.49 -15.41 -23.77
CA PRO A 314 -7.27 -16.06 -22.48
C PRO A 314 -6.33 -17.26 -22.62
N ILE A 315 -5.14 -17.14 -22.03
CA ILE A 315 -4.10 -18.19 -21.99
C ILE A 315 -3.68 -18.56 -20.57
N GLY A 316 -4.41 -18.06 -19.56
CA GLY A 316 -4.11 -18.38 -18.16
C GLY A 316 -4.21 -19.88 -17.84
N SER A 317 -4.94 -20.66 -18.66
CA SER A 317 -5.17 -22.11 -18.48
C SER A 317 -4.13 -23.01 -19.10
N TRP A 318 -3.15 -22.43 -19.78
CA TRP A 318 -2.11 -23.21 -20.42
C TRP A 318 -1.26 -23.92 -19.37
N ASP A 319 -1.10 -25.23 -19.56
CA ASP A 319 -0.11 -26.01 -18.84
C ASP A 319 1.28 -25.63 -19.36
N THR A 320 2.07 -25.03 -18.48
CA THR A 320 3.41 -24.50 -18.76
C THR A 320 4.49 -25.28 -18.02
N ALA A 321 4.15 -26.38 -17.34
CA ALA A 321 5.07 -27.12 -16.49
C ALA A 321 6.31 -27.64 -17.23
N ASN A 322 6.18 -27.96 -18.52
CA ASN A 322 7.30 -28.43 -19.36
C ASN A 322 8.01 -27.30 -20.13
N VAL A 323 7.53 -26.07 -20.04
CA VAL A 323 8.10 -24.93 -20.77
C VAL A 323 9.41 -24.50 -20.13
N THR A 324 10.44 -24.40 -20.98
CA THR A 324 11.78 -23.93 -20.60
C THR A 324 12.11 -22.56 -21.22
N ILE A 325 11.49 -22.23 -22.35
CA ILE A 325 11.77 -21.02 -23.13
C ILE A 325 10.49 -20.21 -23.35
N VAL A 326 10.48 -18.95 -22.88
CA VAL A 326 9.41 -17.96 -23.14
C VAL A 326 9.97 -16.68 -23.77
N TYR A 327 11.14 -16.79 -24.42
CA TYR A 327 11.83 -15.70 -25.10
C TYR A 327 10.89 -14.91 -26.02
N GLY A 328 10.74 -13.60 -25.78
CA GLY A 328 9.98 -12.72 -26.67
C GLY A 328 8.51 -13.11 -26.89
N MET A 329 7.92 -13.96 -26.02
CA MET A 329 6.59 -14.54 -26.26
C MET A 329 5.51 -13.48 -26.52
N PHE A 330 5.54 -12.35 -25.81
CA PHE A 330 4.60 -11.22 -25.95
C PHE A 330 5.29 -9.94 -26.43
N LYS A 331 6.43 -10.07 -27.13
CA LYS A 331 7.14 -8.92 -27.66
C LYS A 331 6.21 -8.12 -28.60
N SER A 332 6.11 -6.81 -28.36
CA SER A 332 5.22 -5.88 -29.06
C SER A 332 3.73 -6.25 -29.00
N ALA A 333 3.29 -7.19 -28.15
CA ALA A 333 1.87 -7.48 -27.95
C ALA A 333 1.22 -6.42 -27.04
N SER A 334 1.07 -5.21 -27.58
CA SER A 334 0.76 -4.01 -26.79
C SER A 334 -0.57 -4.05 -26.03
N ALA A 335 -1.57 -4.79 -26.52
CA ALA A 335 -2.86 -4.98 -25.84
C ALA A 335 -2.86 -6.14 -24.82
N PHE A 336 -1.79 -6.94 -24.72
CA PHE A 336 -1.78 -8.13 -23.88
C PHE A 336 -1.81 -7.78 -22.39
N ASN A 337 -2.82 -8.27 -21.68
CA ASN A 337 -2.97 -8.08 -20.25
C ASN A 337 -3.75 -9.22 -19.59
N GLN A 338 -3.60 -10.45 -20.09
CA GLN A 338 -4.30 -11.63 -19.55
C GLN A 338 -3.62 -12.19 -18.30
N PRO A 339 -4.39 -12.71 -17.32
CA PRO A 339 -3.84 -13.23 -16.09
C PRO A 339 -3.07 -14.53 -16.35
N ILE A 340 -1.75 -14.48 -16.12
CA ILE A 340 -0.80 -15.59 -16.31
C ILE A 340 -0.01 -15.92 -15.03
N GLY A 341 -0.41 -15.35 -13.89
CA GLY A 341 0.26 -15.58 -12.60
C GLY A 341 0.25 -17.04 -12.11
N LEU A 342 -0.60 -17.88 -12.70
CA LEU A 342 -0.75 -19.30 -12.38
C LEU A 342 0.12 -20.24 -13.21
N TRP A 343 0.86 -19.70 -14.18
CA TRP A 343 1.79 -20.51 -14.95
C TRP A 343 2.87 -21.12 -14.05
N ASN A 344 3.19 -22.38 -14.32
CA ASN A 344 4.28 -23.07 -13.67
C ASN A 344 5.58 -22.71 -14.42
N THR A 345 6.35 -21.79 -13.86
CA THR A 345 7.61 -21.32 -14.44
C THR A 345 8.84 -22.06 -13.90
N ALA A 346 8.68 -23.12 -13.11
CA ALA A 346 9.78 -23.75 -12.38
C ALA A 346 10.89 -24.29 -13.31
N ASN A 347 10.55 -24.66 -14.54
CA ASN A 347 11.50 -25.16 -15.54
C ASN A 347 11.99 -24.07 -16.51
N VAL A 348 11.48 -22.84 -16.41
CA VAL A 348 11.84 -21.76 -17.32
C VAL A 348 13.26 -21.26 -17.04
N THR A 349 14.11 -21.25 -18.07
CA THR A 349 15.48 -20.73 -18.01
C THR A 349 15.63 -19.39 -18.74
N THR A 350 14.72 -19.08 -19.67
CA THR A 350 14.88 -18.00 -20.64
C THR A 350 13.63 -17.12 -20.68
N MET A 351 13.72 -15.91 -20.08
CA MET A 351 12.63 -14.92 -20.02
C MET A 351 12.96 -13.59 -20.72
N ASN A 352 14.12 -13.50 -21.39
CA ASN A 352 14.53 -12.27 -22.05
C ASN A 352 13.52 -11.86 -23.14
N GLN A 353 13.29 -10.56 -23.23
CA GLN A 353 12.30 -9.93 -24.11
C GLN A 353 10.82 -10.34 -23.95
N MET A 354 10.46 -11.17 -22.95
CA MET A 354 9.11 -11.76 -22.86
C MET A 354 7.97 -10.74 -22.98
N PHE A 355 8.09 -9.57 -22.36
CA PHE A 355 7.10 -8.47 -22.39
C PHE A 355 7.66 -7.18 -22.99
N THR A 356 8.71 -7.25 -23.82
CA THR A 356 9.23 -6.04 -24.48
C THR A 356 8.13 -5.38 -25.30
N GLY A 357 7.76 -4.13 -25.01
CA GLY A 357 6.71 -3.40 -25.72
C GLY A 357 5.28 -3.87 -25.45
N ALA A 358 5.05 -4.77 -24.49
CA ALA A 358 3.71 -5.16 -24.04
C ALA A 358 3.12 -4.06 -23.12
N SER A 359 2.77 -2.91 -23.72
CA SER A 359 2.51 -1.67 -23.00
C SER A 359 1.34 -1.71 -22.02
N ALA A 360 0.33 -2.56 -22.25
CA ALA A 360 -0.82 -2.73 -21.36
C ALA A 360 -0.59 -3.77 -20.23
N PHE A 361 0.48 -4.56 -20.28
CA PHE A 361 0.68 -5.68 -19.37
C PHE A 361 0.94 -5.20 -17.93
N ASN A 362 0.10 -5.63 -16.98
CA ASN A 362 0.24 -5.32 -15.57
C ASN A 362 -0.37 -6.41 -14.66
N GLN A 363 -0.23 -7.68 -15.04
CA GLN A 363 -0.82 -8.81 -14.29
C GLN A 363 0.11 -9.34 -13.20
N PRO A 364 -0.42 -9.79 -12.04
CA PRO A 364 0.41 -10.27 -10.95
C PRO A 364 1.16 -11.54 -11.33
N ILE A 365 2.49 -11.46 -11.29
CA ILE A 365 3.43 -12.56 -11.62
C ILE A 365 4.49 -12.77 -10.52
N GLY A 366 4.31 -12.14 -9.35
CA GLY A 366 5.22 -12.29 -8.21
C GLY A 366 5.32 -13.71 -7.64
N SER A 367 4.33 -14.57 -7.95
CA SER A 367 4.28 -15.99 -7.56
C SER A 367 5.12 -16.92 -8.43
N TRP A 368 5.65 -16.44 -9.56
CA TRP A 368 6.46 -17.25 -10.45
C TRP A 368 7.74 -17.75 -9.78
N ASN A 369 8.06 -19.03 -10.00
CA ASN A 369 9.34 -19.59 -9.61
C ASN A 369 10.39 -19.23 -10.67
N THR A 370 11.34 -18.37 -10.31
CA THR A 370 12.40 -17.87 -11.20
C THR A 370 13.77 -18.47 -10.90
N ALA A 371 13.87 -19.48 -10.02
CA ALA A 371 15.15 -20.02 -9.54
C ALA A 371 16.05 -20.56 -10.65
N ASN A 372 15.49 -21.03 -11.77
CA ASN A 372 16.24 -21.57 -12.91
C ASN A 372 16.48 -20.54 -14.03
N VAL A 373 15.99 -19.29 -13.89
CA VAL A 373 16.10 -18.27 -14.94
C VAL A 373 17.51 -17.70 -15.00
N ILE A 374 18.06 -17.66 -16.21
CA ILE A 374 19.41 -17.16 -16.52
C ILE A 374 19.35 -15.81 -17.24
N TYR A 375 18.38 -15.66 -18.16
CA TYR A 375 18.26 -14.49 -19.05
C TYR A 375 16.99 -13.68 -18.76
N MET A 376 17.15 -12.43 -18.31
CA MET A 376 16.05 -11.47 -18.05
C MET A 376 16.22 -10.14 -18.79
N ASN A 377 17.22 -10.03 -19.68
CA ASN A 377 17.47 -8.81 -20.43
C ASN A 377 16.25 -8.41 -21.28
N TYR A 378 15.96 -7.11 -21.31
CA TYR A 378 14.79 -6.51 -21.98
C TYR A 378 13.41 -7.02 -21.53
N MET A 379 13.30 -7.85 -20.48
CA MET A 379 12.04 -8.55 -20.16
C MET A 379 10.82 -7.64 -20.10
N PHE A 380 10.93 -6.44 -19.53
CA PHE A 380 9.88 -5.43 -19.42
C PHE A 380 10.21 -4.11 -20.14
N SER A 381 11.15 -4.13 -21.09
CA SER A 381 11.53 -2.93 -21.85
C SER A 381 10.30 -2.37 -22.59
N GLY A 382 9.86 -1.16 -22.28
CA GLY A 382 8.67 -0.53 -22.88
C GLY A 382 7.33 -1.11 -22.41
N ALA A 383 7.30 -1.91 -21.34
CA ALA A 383 6.08 -2.35 -20.69
C ALA A 383 5.51 -1.22 -19.82
N ASN A 384 4.96 -0.20 -20.46
CA ASN A 384 4.60 1.09 -19.83
C ASN A 384 3.76 0.99 -18.55
N SER A 385 2.82 0.05 -18.50
CA SER A 385 1.88 -0.10 -17.38
C SER A 385 2.38 -1.02 -16.27
N PHE A 386 3.48 -1.75 -16.47
CA PHE A 386 3.90 -2.79 -15.55
C PHE A 386 4.44 -2.20 -14.24
N ASN A 387 3.82 -2.58 -13.12
CA ASN A 387 4.25 -2.16 -11.78
C ASN A 387 3.88 -3.20 -10.70
N GLN A 388 3.98 -4.49 -11.01
CA GLN A 388 3.59 -5.57 -10.09
C GLN A 388 4.73 -5.99 -9.15
N PRO A 389 4.42 -6.40 -7.90
CA PRO A 389 5.43 -6.78 -6.93
C PRO A 389 6.16 -8.06 -7.37
N ILE A 390 7.46 -7.93 -7.65
CA ILE A 390 8.36 -9.02 -8.08
C ILE A 390 9.62 -9.16 -7.20
N GLY A 391 9.65 -8.48 -6.05
CA GLY A 391 10.78 -8.53 -5.12
C GLY A 391 11.04 -9.93 -4.53
N SER A 392 10.05 -10.84 -4.59
CA SER A 392 10.13 -12.23 -4.12
C SER A 392 10.85 -13.18 -5.09
N TRP A 393 11.18 -12.73 -6.31
CA TRP A 393 11.84 -13.57 -7.30
C TRP A 393 13.25 -13.99 -6.86
N ASN A 394 13.60 -15.24 -7.18
CA ASN A 394 14.96 -15.75 -6.99
C ASN A 394 15.80 -15.45 -8.24
N THR A 395 16.70 -14.47 -8.14
CA THR A 395 17.55 -14.02 -9.24
C THR A 395 18.98 -14.58 -9.17
N ALA A 396 19.26 -15.55 -8.30
CA ALA A 396 20.63 -16.00 -8.02
C ALA A 396 21.37 -16.54 -9.26
N ASN A 397 20.64 -17.07 -10.25
CA ASN A 397 21.21 -17.60 -11.49
C ASN A 397 21.21 -16.60 -12.66
N VAL A 398 20.67 -15.39 -12.47
CA VAL A 398 20.53 -14.39 -13.54
C VAL A 398 21.90 -13.75 -13.85
N ILE A 399 22.26 -13.73 -15.13
CA ILE A 399 23.54 -13.17 -15.61
C ILE A 399 23.35 -11.80 -16.28
N TYR A 400 22.23 -11.62 -16.99
CA TYR A 400 21.97 -10.42 -17.81
C TYR A 400 20.66 -9.74 -17.42
N MET A 401 20.75 -8.48 -16.97
CA MET A 401 19.62 -7.60 -16.63
C MET A 401 19.59 -6.32 -17.47
N ASN A 402 20.41 -6.24 -18.53
CA ASN A 402 20.45 -5.07 -19.41
C ASN A 402 19.07 -4.76 -20.00
N TYR A 403 18.70 -3.48 -19.98
CA TYR A 403 17.42 -2.94 -20.45
C TYR A 403 16.16 -3.54 -19.80
N MET A 404 16.26 -4.27 -18.68
CA MET A 404 15.14 -5.05 -18.13
C MET A 404 13.87 -4.20 -17.92
N PHE A 405 14.00 -2.96 -17.45
CA PHE A 405 12.90 -2.01 -17.22
C PHE A 405 13.04 -0.72 -18.04
N SER A 406 13.82 -0.73 -19.12
CA SER A 406 14.03 0.44 -19.98
C SER A 406 12.68 0.90 -20.56
N GLY A 407 12.24 2.12 -20.25
CA GLY A 407 10.95 2.67 -20.67
C GLY A 407 9.73 2.05 -19.98
N ALA A 408 9.90 1.32 -18.88
CA ALA A 408 8.79 0.84 -18.06
C ALA A 408 8.24 2.01 -17.21
N ASN A 409 7.45 2.88 -17.83
CA ASN A 409 7.04 4.19 -17.29
C ASN A 409 6.27 4.17 -15.96
N SER A 410 5.82 3.01 -15.48
CA SER A 410 5.13 2.86 -14.19
C SER A 410 5.94 2.11 -13.14
N PHE A 411 7.08 1.49 -13.50
CA PHE A 411 7.76 0.55 -12.63
C PHE A 411 8.56 1.25 -11.52
N ASN A 412 8.20 0.98 -10.26
CA ASN A 412 8.92 1.47 -9.08
C ASN A 412 8.79 0.50 -7.88
N GLN A 413 8.87 -0.81 -8.13
CA GLN A 413 8.67 -1.83 -7.08
C GLN A 413 9.95 -2.16 -6.31
N PRO A 414 9.87 -2.50 -5.02
CA PRO A 414 11.04 -2.84 -4.21
C PRO A 414 11.65 -4.17 -4.67
N ILE A 415 12.89 -4.09 -5.15
CA ILE A 415 13.69 -5.23 -5.66
C ILE A 415 15.09 -5.31 -5.02
N GLY A 416 15.31 -4.59 -3.91
CA GLY A 416 16.59 -4.62 -3.18
C GLY A 416 16.97 -6.00 -2.61
N SER A 417 16.00 -6.92 -2.49
CA SER A 417 16.18 -8.30 -2.04
C SER A 417 16.75 -9.24 -3.08
N TRP A 418 16.87 -8.81 -4.34
CA TRP A 418 17.40 -9.65 -5.42
C TRP A 418 18.88 -10.00 -5.19
N ASN A 419 19.24 -11.23 -5.52
CA ASN A 419 20.63 -11.67 -5.55
C ASN A 419 21.23 -11.33 -6.92
N THR A 420 22.20 -10.42 -6.96
CA THR A 420 22.86 -9.96 -8.19
C THR A 420 24.29 -10.45 -8.34
N ALA A 421 24.77 -11.38 -7.50
CA ALA A 421 26.17 -11.82 -7.46
C ALA A 421 26.70 -12.45 -8.76
N ASN A 422 25.80 -12.84 -9.67
CA ASN A 422 26.12 -13.39 -10.98
C ASN A 422 25.89 -12.42 -12.14
N VAL A 423 25.35 -11.22 -11.88
CA VAL A 423 25.04 -10.24 -12.92
C VAL A 423 26.33 -9.58 -13.45
N ILE A 424 26.47 -9.55 -14.78
CA ILE A 424 27.65 -9.00 -15.46
C ILE A 424 27.37 -7.62 -16.08
N SER A 425 26.11 -7.35 -16.45
CA SER A 425 25.70 -6.08 -17.07
C SER A 425 24.34 -5.61 -16.54
N MET A 426 24.28 -4.33 -16.17
CA MET A 426 23.07 -3.59 -15.75
C MET A 426 22.79 -2.40 -16.68
N ARG A 427 23.37 -2.43 -17.88
CA ARG A 427 23.25 -1.39 -18.90
C ARG A 427 21.80 -1.04 -19.20
N TYR A 428 21.45 0.25 -19.07
CA TYR A 428 20.11 0.83 -19.26
C TYR A 428 18.98 0.15 -18.50
N MET A 429 19.26 -0.53 -17.38
CA MET A 429 18.27 -1.33 -16.66
C MET A 429 17.01 -0.54 -16.30
N PHE A 430 17.14 0.72 -15.88
CA PHE A 430 16.04 1.60 -15.48
C PHE A 430 15.92 2.86 -16.34
N GLN A 431 16.45 2.85 -17.57
CA GLN A 431 16.40 4.02 -18.45
C GLN A 431 14.96 4.51 -18.63
N GLY A 432 14.65 5.74 -18.21
CA GLY A 432 13.32 6.36 -18.32
C GLY A 432 12.24 5.78 -17.40
N ALA A 433 12.54 4.81 -16.54
CA ALA A 433 11.61 4.33 -15.53
C ALA A 433 11.58 5.30 -14.34
N PRO A 434 10.45 5.50 -13.64
CA PRO A 434 10.35 6.32 -12.43
C PRO A 434 10.93 5.60 -11.20
N PHE A 435 12.02 4.86 -11.37
CA PHE A 435 12.57 3.95 -10.37
C PHE A 435 13.42 4.71 -9.33
N ASP A 436 13.03 4.59 -8.07
CA ASP A 436 13.72 5.18 -6.91
C ASP A 436 13.57 4.28 -5.67
N GLN A 437 14.04 3.02 -5.77
CA GLN A 437 13.98 2.03 -4.69
C GLN A 437 15.37 1.67 -4.17
N PRO A 438 15.50 1.32 -2.87
CA PRO A 438 16.79 0.99 -2.27
C PRO A 438 17.37 -0.30 -2.88
N ILE A 439 18.55 -0.17 -3.50
CA ILE A 439 19.31 -1.26 -4.14
C ILE A 439 20.78 -1.27 -3.72
N GLY A 440 21.13 -0.53 -2.65
CA GLY A 440 22.49 -0.47 -2.13
C GLY A 440 23.03 -1.82 -1.63
N SER A 441 22.15 -2.80 -1.37
CA SER A 441 22.48 -4.16 -0.95
C SER A 441 22.90 -5.10 -2.08
N TRP A 442 22.79 -4.67 -3.35
CA TRP A 442 23.16 -5.51 -4.49
C TRP A 442 24.66 -5.79 -4.53
N ASP A 443 25.01 -7.04 -4.83
CA ASP A 443 26.39 -7.44 -5.13
C ASP A 443 26.72 -7.07 -6.58
N THR A 444 27.61 -6.10 -6.75
CA THR A 444 28.08 -5.61 -8.07
C THR A 444 29.47 -6.11 -8.44
N THR A 445 30.06 -7.05 -7.70
CA THR A 445 31.47 -7.48 -7.85
C THR A 445 31.82 -8.07 -9.23
N LYS A 446 30.82 -8.49 -10.00
CA LYS A 446 30.98 -8.99 -11.38
C LYS A 446 30.52 -8.02 -12.46
N VAL A 447 29.88 -6.91 -12.10
CA VAL A 447 29.33 -5.96 -13.07
C VAL A 447 30.46 -5.20 -13.75
N ALA A 448 30.50 -5.26 -15.08
CA ALA A 448 31.48 -4.58 -15.91
C ALA A 448 30.89 -3.37 -16.67
N ASP A 449 29.58 -3.39 -16.94
CA ASP A 449 28.89 -2.37 -17.73
C ASP A 449 27.69 -1.80 -16.95
N MET A 450 27.77 -0.51 -16.62
CA MET A 450 26.74 0.28 -15.92
C MET A 450 26.20 1.43 -16.80
N ASP A 451 26.43 1.38 -18.11
CA ASP A 451 26.04 2.46 -19.03
C ASP A 451 24.55 2.76 -18.90
N GLY A 452 24.21 4.04 -18.71
CA GLY A 452 22.83 4.53 -18.73
C GLY A 452 21.88 3.88 -17.73
N MET A 453 22.38 3.19 -16.70
CA MET A 453 21.54 2.40 -15.78
C MET A 453 20.35 3.20 -15.23
N PHE A 454 20.55 4.48 -14.91
CA PHE A 454 19.54 5.40 -14.39
C PHE A 454 19.29 6.60 -15.32
N GLN A 455 19.61 6.48 -16.62
CA GLN A 455 19.37 7.58 -17.55
C GLN A 455 17.88 7.97 -17.55
N ASN A 456 17.58 9.26 -17.33
CA ASN A 456 16.23 9.83 -17.22
C ASN A 456 15.39 9.25 -16.06
N ALA A 457 15.98 8.51 -15.12
CA ALA A 457 15.28 8.01 -13.93
C ALA A 457 15.45 9.01 -12.77
N PRO A 458 14.42 9.25 -11.93
CA PRO A 458 14.52 10.13 -10.76
C PRO A 458 15.26 9.45 -9.58
N PHE A 459 16.22 8.57 -9.86
CA PHE A 459 16.90 7.75 -8.88
C PHE A 459 17.78 8.60 -7.93
N ASN A 460 17.62 8.41 -6.62
CA ASN A 460 18.42 9.11 -5.62
C ASN A 460 18.64 8.27 -4.35
N GLN A 461 18.89 6.96 -4.49
CA GLN A 461 19.13 6.06 -3.35
C GLN A 461 20.62 5.80 -3.11
N PRO A 462 21.04 5.51 -1.85
CA PRO A 462 22.44 5.21 -1.54
C PRO A 462 22.98 3.99 -2.30
N VAL A 463 24.14 4.17 -2.94
CA VAL A 463 24.88 3.16 -3.74
C VAL A 463 26.39 3.24 -3.51
N ASP A 464 26.80 3.90 -2.43
CA ASP A 464 28.18 4.11 -2.00
C ASP A 464 28.94 2.82 -1.68
N ASN A 465 28.20 1.77 -1.29
CA ASN A 465 28.71 0.45 -0.93
C ASN A 465 28.95 -0.49 -2.12
N TRP A 466 28.60 -0.08 -3.34
CA TRP A 466 28.82 -0.92 -4.52
C TRP A 466 30.30 -1.13 -4.82
N ASN A 467 30.65 -2.37 -5.18
CA ASN A 467 31.97 -2.68 -5.70
C ASN A 467 32.02 -2.39 -7.19
N THR A 468 32.72 -1.31 -7.58
CA THR A 468 32.86 -0.88 -8.98
C THR A 468 34.20 -1.28 -9.61
N ALA A 469 35.01 -2.11 -8.94
CA ALA A 469 36.38 -2.39 -9.38
C ALA A 469 36.47 -3.05 -10.77
N LYS A 470 35.41 -3.71 -11.25
CA LYS A 470 35.35 -4.29 -12.60
C LYS A 470 34.66 -3.41 -13.64
N VAL A 471 34.08 -2.29 -13.25
CA VAL A 471 33.35 -1.40 -14.15
C VAL A 471 34.34 -0.77 -15.12
N THR A 472 34.09 -0.95 -16.42
CA THR A 472 34.90 -0.35 -17.49
C THR A 472 34.22 0.86 -18.13
N THR A 473 32.90 0.99 -17.98
CA THR A 473 32.12 2.09 -18.54
C THR A 473 30.96 2.48 -17.62
N MET A 474 30.77 3.79 -17.47
CA MET A 474 29.67 4.43 -16.72
C MET A 474 29.08 5.59 -17.54
N ALA A 475 29.09 5.44 -18.87
CA ALA A 475 28.61 6.45 -19.79
C ALA A 475 27.11 6.67 -19.57
N ALA A 476 26.71 7.92 -19.44
CA ALA A 476 25.34 8.35 -19.20
C ALA A 476 24.65 7.71 -17.98
N MET A 477 25.39 7.13 -17.03
CA MET A 477 24.83 6.37 -15.90
C MET A 477 23.73 7.13 -15.14
N PHE A 478 23.93 8.44 -14.92
CA PHE A 478 22.98 9.35 -14.28
C PHE A 478 22.55 10.49 -15.21
N TYR A 479 22.61 10.30 -16.54
CA TYR A 479 22.17 11.32 -17.51
C TYR A 479 20.72 11.72 -17.24
N GLU A 480 20.46 13.01 -16.98
CA GLU A 480 19.14 13.56 -16.61
C GLU A 480 18.48 12.86 -15.39
N ALA A 481 19.26 12.20 -14.54
CA ALA A 481 18.81 11.78 -13.22
C ALA A 481 18.80 13.00 -12.28
N THR A 482 17.86 13.89 -12.53
CA THR A 482 17.84 15.25 -11.96
C THR A 482 18.01 15.33 -10.43
N PRO A 483 17.44 14.43 -9.58
CA PRO A 483 17.63 14.52 -8.13
C PRO A 483 18.92 13.86 -7.62
N PHE A 484 19.66 13.12 -8.45
CA PHE A 484 20.78 12.29 -7.99
C PHE A 484 21.90 13.11 -7.34
N ASN A 485 22.17 12.86 -6.06
CA ASN A 485 23.22 13.53 -5.31
C ASN A 485 23.83 12.67 -4.18
N GLN A 486 24.04 11.37 -4.45
CA GLN A 486 24.49 10.39 -3.46
C GLN A 486 26.03 10.27 -3.38
N PRO A 487 26.60 9.94 -2.20
CA PRO A 487 28.04 9.96 -1.98
C PRO A 487 28.76 8.77 -2.65
N ILE A 488 29.28 8.96 -3.86
CA ILE A 488 29.96 7.91 -4.66
C ILE A 488 31.48 8.09 -4.76
N GLY A 489 32.07 8.93 -3.89
CA GLY A 489 33.51 9.18 -3.87
C GLY A 489 34.37 7.96 -3.51
N SER A 490 33.76 6.94 -2.89
CA SER A 490 34.39 5.66 -2.52
C SER A 490 34.58 4.69 -3.68
N TRP A 491 33.93 4.92 -4.82
CA TRP A 491 33.97 4.01 -5.96
C TRP A 491 35.39 3.86 -6.53
N ASN A 492 35.74 2.62 -6.88
CA ASN A 492 36.95 2.32 -7.62
C ASN A 492 36.70 2.52 -9.11
N THR A 493 37.30 3.57 -9.69
CA THR A 493 37.17 3.92 -11.11
C THR A 493 38.40 3.55 -11.94
N ALA A 494 39.37 2.81 -11.38
CA ALA A 494 40.66 2.59 -12.03
C ALA A 494 40.57 1.89 -13.39
N ASN A 495 39.53 1.09 -13.62
CA ASN A 495 39.31 0.38 -14.89
C ASN A 495 38.37 1.12 -15.86
N VAL A 496 37.83 2.27 -15.46
CA VAL A 496 36.86 3.03 -16.26
C VAL A 496 37.59 3.74 -17.39
N THR A 497 37.11 3.54 -18.61
CA THR A 497 37.65 4.21 -19.82
C THR A 497 36.69 5.27 -20.37
N ASN A 498 35.40 5.18 -20.06
CA ASN A 498 34.37 6.07 -20.60
C ASN A 498 33.48 6.66 -19.49
N MET A 499 33.52 7.99 -19.36
CA MET A 499 32.70 8.80 -18.45
C MET A 499 31.81 9.80 -19.20
N PHE A 500 31.52 9.51 -20.48
CA PHE A 500 30.66 10.34 -21.31
C PHE A 500 29.34 10.66 -20.60
N ALA A 501 29.02 11.93 -20.42
CA ALA A 501 27.74 12.41 -19.92
C ALA A 501 27.25 11.80 -18.59
N THR A 502 28.15 11.28 -17.75
CA THR A 502 27.77 10.56 -16.51
C THR A 502 26.87 11.40 -15.58
N PHE A 503 27.09 12.70 -15.47
CA PHE A 503 26.31 13.62 -14.61
C PHE A 503 25.58 14.72 -15.37
N TYR A 504 25.27 14.49 -16.66
CA TYR A 504 24.55 15.47 -17.48
C TYR A 504 23.22 15.88 -16.82
N ALA A 505 23.00 17.19 -16.64
CA ALA A 505 21.77 17.78 -16.08
C ALA A 505 21.31 17.17 -14.73
N THR A 506 22.26 16.87 -13.84
CA THR A 506 21.98 16.37 -12.48
C THR A 506 22.12 17.46 -11.41
N ALA A 507 21.55 17.21 -10.22
CA ALA A 507 21.83 17.97 -9.00
C ALA A 507 23.12 17.53 -8.28
N PHE A 508 23.96 16.73 -8.94
CA PHE A 508 25.13 16.10 -8.33
C PHE A 508 26.18 17.12 -7.88
N ASN A 509 26.58 17.05 -6.61
CA ASN A 509 27.62 17.90 -6.03
C ASN A 509 28.38 17.19 -4.89
N GLN A 510 28.63 15.89 -5.03
CA GLN A 510 29.37 15.09 -4.03
C GLN A 510 30.86 14.98 -4.37
N PRO A 511 31.75 14.85 -3.37
CA PRO A 511 33.19 14.81 -3.59
C PRO A 511 33.61 13.55 -4.35
N ILE A 512 34.25 13.75 -5.51
CA ILE A 512 34.77 12.69 -6.41
C ILE A 512 36.24 12.92 -6.82
N GLY A 513 36.93 13.84 -6.15
CA GLY A 513 38.35 14.14 -6.43
C GLY A 513 39.31 12.96 -6.19
N SER A 514 38.86 11.94 -5.44
CA SER A 514 39.58 10.69 -5.16
C SER A 514 39.52 9.67 -6.31
N TRP A 515 38.67 9.87 -7.31
CA TRP A 515 38.53 8.94 -8.42
C TRP A 515 39.82 8.81 -9.22
N ASN A 516 40.17 7.58 -9.59
CA ASN A 516 41.28 7.30 -10.50
C ASN A 516 40.78 7.40 -11.95
N THR A 517 41.21 8.43 -12.66
CA THR A 517 40.82 8.69 -14.06
C THR A 517 41.91 8.33 -15.07
N ALA A 518 42.99 7.66 -14.66
CA ALA A 518 44.17 7.45 -15.51
C ALA A 518 43.88 6.69 -16.81
N ASN A 519 42.85 5.84 -16.83
CA ASN A 519 42.44 5.07 -18.01
C ASN A 519 41.31 5.72 -18.82
N VAL A 520 40.78 6.86 -18.37
CA VAL A 520 39.64 7.52 -19.02
C VAL A 520 40.10 8.20 -20.31
N THR A 521 39.42 7.89 -21.41
CA THR A 521 39.66 8.47 -22.73
C THR A 521 38.56 9.44 -23.16
N ASN A 522 37.35 9.31 -22.59
CA ASN A 522 36.21 10.17 -22.92
C ASN A 522 35.56 10.76 -21.67
N MET A 523 35.61 12.10 -21.54
CA MET A 523 34.95 12.90 -20.50
C MET A 523 33.93 13.90 -21.09
N SER A 524 33.60 13.76 -22.37
CA SER A 524 32.69 14.69 -23.05
C SER A 524 31.32 14.72 -22.36
N SER A 525 30.73 15.91 -22.29
CA SER A 525 29.46 16.19 -21.62
C SER A 525 29.34 15.77 -20.14
N MET A 526 30.40 15.32 -19.46
CA MET A 526 30.30 14.70 -18.13
C MET A 526 29.53 15.53 -17.11
N PHE A 527 29.72 16.85 -17.08
CA PHE A 527 29.02 17.81 -16.21
C PHE A 527 28.20 18.84 -16.99
N GLN A 528 27.85 18.54 -18.25
CA GLN A 528 27.03 19.44 -19.03
C GLN A 528 25.68 19.67 -18.33
N LYS A 529 25.31 20.94 -18.10
CA LYS A 529 24.12 21.37 -17.35
C LYS A 529 24.06 20.90 -15.89
N ALA A 530 25.14 20.38 -15.31
CA ALA A 530 25.22 20.14 -13.87
C ALA A 530 25.42 21.48 -13.15
N THR A 531 24.34 22.25 -13.02
CA THR A 531 24.37 23.69 -12.67
C THR A 531 24.93 23.97 -11.28
N VAL A 532 24.88 22.99 -10.38
CA VAL A 532 25.32 23.08 -8.98
C VAL A 532 26.67 22.43 -8.71
N PHE A 533 27.24 21.69 -9.66
CA PHE A 533 28.49 20.95 -9.45
C PHE A 533 29.67 21.90 -9.27
N ASN A 534 30.37 21.80 -8.15
CA ASN A 534 31.55 22.63 -7.86
C ASN A 534 32.57 21.92 -6.96
N GLN A 535 32.80 20.62 -7.17
CA GLN A 535 33.70 19.81 -6.34
C GLN A 535 35.13 19.78 -6.88
N PRO A 536 36.17 19.71 -6.02
CA PRO A 536 37.56 19.73 -6.44
C PRO A 536 37.92 18.46 -7.21
N ILE A 537 38.35 18.64 -8.47
CA ILE A 537 38.73 17.57 -9.42
C ILE A 537 40.10 17.83 -10.09
N GLY A 538 40.86 18.82 -9.60
CA GLY A 538 42.17 19.18 -10.14
C GLY A 538 43.23 18.08 -10.00
N SER A 539 43.00 17.10 -9.12
CA SER A 539 43.86 15.93 -8.88
C SER A 539 43.73 14.82 -9.93
N TRP A 540 42.73 14.89 -10.81
CA TRP A 540 42.50 13.86 -11.82
C TRP A 540 43.65 13.75 -12.83
N ASN A 541 43.98 12.51 -13.19
CA ASN A 541 44.91 12.23 -14.28
C ASN A 541 44.15 12.23 -15.60
N THR A 542 44.37 13.24 -16.44
CA THR A 542 43.72 13.41 -17.75
C THR A 542 44.62 13.05 -18.93
N ALA A 543 45.80 12.46 -18.70
CA ALA A 543 46.81 12.26 -19.74
C ALA A 543 46.30 11.38 -20.90
N ASN A 544 45.35 10.48 -20.66
CA ASN A 544 44.77 9.60 -21.68
C ASN A 544 43.45 10.14 -22.28
N VAL A 545 42.96 11.30 -21.83
CA VAL A 545 41.69 11.85 -22.31
C VAL A 545 41.86 12.40 -23.73
N ILE A 546 40.95 12.00 -24.62
CA ILE A 546 40.89 12.37 -26.03
C ILE A 546 39.75 13.37 -26.28
N TYR A 547 38.60 13.17 -25.64
CA TYR A 547 37.37 13.96 -25.86
C TYR A 547 36.92 14.71 -24.60
N MET A 548 36.80 16.04 -24.69
CA MET A 548 36.31 16.93 -23.62
C MET A 548 35.22 17.91 -24.11
N TYR A 549 34.68 17.71 -25.32
CA TYR A 549 33.61 18.57 -25.83
C TYR A 549 32.41 18.61 -24.87
N TYR A 550 31.83 19.79 -24.68
CA TYR A 550 30.74 20.07 -23.75
C TYR A 550 30.96 19.73 -22.26
N MET A 551 32.16 19.33 -21.81
CA MET A 551 32.38 18.77 -20.47
C MET A 551 31.75 19.60 -19.33
N PHE A 552 31.84 20.93 -19.39
CA PHE A 552 31.27 21.89 -18.42
C PHE A 552 30.28 22.86 -19.05
N ARG A 553 29.71 22.53 -20.22
CA ARG A 553 28.74 23.40 -20.91
C ARG A 553 27.54 23.63 -19.99
N GLN A 554 27.27 24.89 -19.64
CA GLN A 554 26.22 25.32 -18.71
C GLN A 554 26.38 24.80 -17.27
N ALA A 555 27.58 24.38 -16.85
CA ALA A 555 27.89 24.10 -15.44
C ALA A 555 28.11 25.42 -14.68
N THR A 556 27.01 26.11 -14.36
CA THR A 556 27.04 27.53 -13.93
C THR A 556 27.80 27.80 -12.64
N ALA A 557 27.86 26.84 -11.71
CA ALA A 557 28.56 26.99 -10.43
C ALA A 557 30.04 26.56 -10.46
N PHE A 558 30.47 25.85 -11.50
CA PHE A 558 31.79 25.24 -11.52
C PHE A 558 32.91 26.30 -11.62
N ASN A 559 33.80 26.33 -10.63
CA ASN A 559 34.95 27.23 -10.61
C ASN A 559 36.16 26.63 -9.84
N GLN A 560 36.43 25.34 -10.03
CA GLN A 560 37.51 24.64 -9.33
C GLN A 560 38.81 24.63 -10.16
N PRO A 561 39.99 24.70 -9.50
CA PRO A 561 41.27 24.75 -10.19
C PRO A 561 41.55 23.44 -10.94
N ILE A 562 41.74 23.55 -12.26
CA ILE A 562 42.04 22.43 -13.18
C ILE A 562 43.23 22.71 -14.09
N GLY A 563 44.02 23.75 -13.80
CA GLY A 563 45.20 24.13 -14.59
C GLY A 563 46.29 23.05 -14.64
N SER A 564 46.30 22.12 -13.68
CA SER A 564 47.22 20.98 -13.59
C SER A 564 46.93 19.83 -14.56
N TRP A 565 45.79 19.85 -15.25
CA TRP A 565 45.42 18.78 -16.17
C TRP A 565 46.37 18.66 -17.35
N ASN A 566 46.70 17.42 -17.72
CA ASN A 566 47.44 17.12 -18.95
C ASN A 566 46.45 16.98 -20.11
N THR A 567 46.48 17.94 -21.04
CA THR A 567 45.59 17.98 -22.21
C THR A 567 46.28 17.60 -23.52
N ALA A 568 47.52 17.11 -23.48
CA ALA A 568 48.34 16.92 -24.67
C ALA A 568 47.73 15.96 -25.70
N ASN A 569 46.90 15.02 -25.25
CA ASN A 569 46.20 14.03 -26.09
C ASN A 569 44.77 14.43 -26.49
N VAL A 570 44.26 15.56 -25.99
CA VAL A 570 42.89 16.00 -26.27
C VAL A 570 42.81 16.54 -27.70
N ILE A 571 41.81 16.07 -28.45
CA ILE A 571 41.57 16.49 -29.84
C ILE A 571 40.32 17.36 -29.99
N ASP A 572 39.36 17.25 -29.08
CA ASP A 572 38.09 17.98 -29.14
C ASP A 572 37.70 18.61 -27.79
N MET A 573 37.57 19.94 -27.81
CA MET A 573 37.14 20.80 -26.70
C MET A 573 35.97 21.71 -27.11
N ASN A 574 35.20 21.37 -28.15
CA ASN A 574 34.09 22.19 -28.61
C ASN A 574 33.14 22.56 -27.45
N GLN A 575 32.87 23.86 -27.29
CA GLN A 575 31.95 24.40 -26.27
C GLN A 575 32.19 23.88 -24.84
N MET A 576 33.42 23.51 -24.48
CA MET A 576 33.73 22.91 -23.17
C MET A 576 33.22 23.72 -21.98
N PHE A 577 33.34 25.06 -22.04
CA PHE A 577 32.91 25.99 -20.99
C PHE A 577 31.77 26.91 -21.44
N THR A 578 31.09 26.64 -22.55
CA THR A 578 30.00 27.50 -23.01
C THR A 578 28.93 27.66 -21.93
N GLY A 579 28.65 28.88 -21.48
CA GLY A 579 27.69 29.17 -20.42
C GLY A 579 28.12 28.74 -19.00
N ALA A 580 29.39 28.39 -18.77
CA ALA A 580 29.93 28.17 -17.43
C ALA A 580 30.21 29.53 -16.75
N THR A 581 29.14 30.15 -16.24
CA THR A 581 29.15 31.57 -15.83
C THR A 581 30.05 31.90 -14.64
N ALA A 582 30.46 30.93 -13.83
CA ALA A 582 31.39 31.14 -12.71
C ALA A 582 32.85 30.80 -13.05
N PHE A 583 33.12 30.07 -14.15
CA PHE A 583 34.45 29.50 -14.38
C PHE A 583 35.45 30.55 -14.87
N ASN A 584 36.48 30.81 -14.07
CA ASN A 584 37.59 31.71 -14.42
C ASN A 584 38.92 31.26 -13.79
N GLN A 585 39.32 30.01 -14.03
CA GLN A 585 40.57 29.44 -13.51
C GLN A 585 41.69 29.51 -14.54
N PRO A 586 42.96 29.63 -14.12
CA PRO A 586 44.10 29.73 -15.03
C PRO A 586 44.34 28.40 -15.75
N ILE A 587 44.03 28.35 -17.05
CA ILE A 587 44.23 27.19 -17.92
C ILE A 587 45.03 27.53 -19.18
N SER A 588 45.62 28.72 -19.26
CA SER A 588 46.42 29.20 -20.41
C SER A 588 47.67 28.36 -20.68
N THR A 589 48.13 27.58 -19.71
CA THR A 589 49.29 26.68 -19.80
C THR A 589 48.98 25.30 -20.39
N TRP A 590 47.73 25.00 -20.69
CA TRP A 590 47.34 23.71 -21.28
C TRP A 590 48.00 23.47 -22.64
N ASN A 591 48.51 22.26 -22.86
CA ASN A 591 48.98 21.85 -24.18
C ASN A 591 47.79 21.50 -25.07
N VAL A 592 47.48 22.38 -26.02
CA VAL A 592 46.32 22.26 -26.93
C VAL A 592 46.73 22.02 -28.38
N THR A 593 47.96 21.52 -28.60
CA THR A 593 48.53 21.36 -29.94
C THR A 593 47.68 20.44 -30.82
N LEU A 594 47.18 19.33 -30.27
CA LEU A 594 46.36 18.35 -30.99
C LEU A 594 44.87 18.72 -31.11
N VAL A 595 44.41 19.76 -30.40
CA VAL A 595 42.99 20.15 -30.43
C VAL A 595 42.62 20.69 -31.82
N THR A 596 41.72 20.03 -32.53
CA THR A 596 41.25 20.46 -33.87
C THR A 596 39.86 21.08 -33.80
N SER A 597 39.07 20.74 -32.79
CA SER A 597 37.71 21.25 -32.56
C SER A 597 37.62 22.04 -31.25
N TYR A 598 37.39 23.35 -31.32
CA TYR A 598 37.31 24.23 -30.15
C TYR A 598 36.29 25.39 -30.33
N GLY A 599 35.34 25.22 -31.25
CA GLY A 599 34.31 26.21 -31.52
C GLY A 599 33.52 26.61 -30.26
N ALA A 600 33.31 27.92 -30.08
CA ALA A 600 32.58 28.50 -28.94
C ALA A 600 33.07 28.05 -27.55
N PHE A 601 34.35 27.62 -27.42
CA PHE A 601 34.97 27.06 -26.21
C PHE A 601 34.53 27.72 -24.90
N ARG A 602 34.51 29.06 -24.87
CA ARG A 602 34.23 29.88 -23.67
C ARG A 602 33.05 30.85 -23.81
N THR A 603 32.23 30.74 -24.85
CA THR A 603 31.11 31.67 -25.11
C THR A 603 30.15 31.72 -23.92
N GLY A 604 29.91 32.91 -23.36
CA GLY A 604 29.03 33.09 -22.20
C GLY A 604 29.58 32.54 -20.87
N SER A 605 30.87 32.23 -20.79
CA SER A 605 31.58 31.91 -19.53
C SER A 605 32.26 33.14 -18.92
N ALA A 606 32.72 33.03 -17.68
CA ALA A 606 33.55 34.05 -17.02
C ALA A 606 35.06 33.95 -17.36
N LEU A 607 35.47 33.04 -18.25
CA LEU A 607 36.86 32.75 -18.52
C LEU A 607 37.55 33.91 -19.24
N SER A 608 38.47 34.58 -18.53
CA SER A 608 39.23 35.73 -19.05
C SER A 608 40.16 35.32 -20.21
N THR A 609 40.57 36.30 -21.01
CA THR A 609 41.57 36.10 -22.08
C THR A 609 42.92 35.62 -21.52
N GLU A 610 43.37 36.16 -20.38
CA GLU A 610 44.62 35.77 -19.69
C GLU A 610 44.62 34.31 -19.24
N ASN A 611 43.45 33.81 -18.83
CA ASN A 611 43.28 32.45 -18.37
C ASN A 611 43.01 31.45 -19.51
N THR A 612 42.87 31.88 -20.76
CA THR A 612 42.52 31.03 -21.91
C THR A 612 43.77 30.62 -22.71
N PRO A 613 43.90 29.36 -23.19
CA PRO A 613 44.96 28.98 -24.13
C PRO A 613 44.94 29.86 -25.38
N SER A 614 46.12 30.35 -25.82
CA SER A 614 46.23 31.30 -26.93
C SER A 614 45.61 30.81 -28.24
N LYS A 615 45.61 29.49 -28.48
CA LYS A 615 44.98 28.85 -29.66
C LYS A 615 43.45 29.07 -29.73
N PHE A 616 42.80 29.37 -28.61
CA PHE A 616 41.34 29.50 -28.49
C PHE A 616 40.86 30.95 -28.38
N LEU A 617 41.77 31.93 -28.50
CA LEU A 617 41.45 33.36 -28.40
C LEU A 617 40.79 33.93 -29.65
#